data_AF-A0AAE3JCI3-F1
#
_entry.id   AF-A0AAE3JCI3-F1
#
_cell.length_a   1.000
_cell.length_b   1.000
_cell.length_c   1.000
_cell.angle_alpha   90.00
_cell.angle_beta   90.00
_cell.angle_gamma   90.00
#
_symmetry.space_group_name_H-M   'P 1'
#
loop_
_entity.id
_entity.type
_entity.pdbx_description
1 polymer ?
#
loop_
_entity_poly.entity_id
_entity_poly.type
_entity_poly.pdbx_seq_one_letter_code
_entity_poly.pdbx_strand_id
1 'polypeptide(L)'
;MLEAFENGSMDIVSLLVIIYCISIAYRKRYSLTGYLYVKEQLNLLSAYCTVFAIVMYIYYYLEEKFHYDSKYMNGIILILFILIAGLLSRVCYEKYFANRLSKYQASDEDRMVLILAAFIAISIRLVASGVVKLVVPVSIVLGKFIWLDTESIEDIKKLVKTEHKRIIETAILLVLGVLILSILVDWFNMPRYMHPLIALFYGIIIILKSDSNVK
;
A
#
# COMPACT_ATOMS: atom_id res chain seq x y z
N MET A 1 14.00 -17.78 7.16
CA MET A 1 14.44 -16.75 6.20
C MET A 1 13.79 -16.97 4.84
N LEU A 2 14.01 -18.12 4.18
CA LEU A 2 13.41 -18.41 2.86
C LEU A 2 11.88 -18.25 2.85
N GLU A 3 11.20 -18.82 3.84
CA GLU A 3 9.73 -18.75 3.96
C GLU A 3 9.22 -17.31 4.15
N ALA A 4 9.85 -16.49 5.00
CA ALA A 4 9.48 -15.08 5.16
C ALA A 4 9.69 -14.26 3.86
N PHE A 5 10.73 -14.58 3.09
CA PHE A 5 10.98 -13.95 1.79
C PHE A 5 9.99 -14.41 0.72
N GLU A 6 9.68 -15.70 0.64
CA GLU A 6 8.66 -16.24 -0.27
C GLU A 6 7.28 -15.62 0.04
N ASN A 7 6.94 -15.55 1.32
CA ASN A 7 5.73 -14.93 1.83
C ASN A 7 5.64 -13.45 1.46
N GLY A 8 6.70 -12.69 1.74
CA GLY A 8 6.76 -11.27 1.36
C GLY A 8 6.71 -11.06 -0.14
N SER A 9 7.34 -11.93 -0.93
CA SER A 9 7.32 -11.84 -2.39
C SER A 9 5.92 -12.03 -2.97
N MET A 10 5.15 -13.01 -2.47
CA MET A 10 3.78 -13.25 -2.94
C MET A 10 2.83 -12.10 -2.58
N ASP A 11 3.02 -11.49 -1.41
CA ASP A 11 2.27 -10.30 -1.01
C ASP A 11 2.60 -9.09 -1.90
N ILE A 12 3.88 -8.86 -2.19
CA ILE A 12 4.31 -7.81 -3.12
C ILE A 12 3.70 -8.02 -4.50
N VAL A 13 3.80 -9.24 -5.06
CA VAL A 13 3.22 -9.55 -6.37
C VAL A 13 1.71 -9.31 -6.36
N SER A 14 1.00 -9.75 -5.32
CA SER A 14 -0.45 -9.55 -5.19
C SER A 14 -0.83 -8.06 -5.17
N LEU A 15 -0.10 -7.24 -4.41
CA LEU A 15 -0.29 -5.79 -4.37
C LEU A 15 -0.06 -5.15 -5.74
N LEU A 16 1.03 -5.52 -6.42
CA LEU A 16 1.37 -4.99 -7.75
C LEU A 16 0.33 -5.41 -8.80
N VAL A 17 -0.23 -6.62 -8.72
CA VAL A 17 -1.31 -7.07 -9.61
C VAL A 17 -2.56 -6.20 -9.42
N ILE A 18 -2.97 -5.91 -8.18
CA ILE A 18 -4.11 -5.02 -7.91
C ILE A 18 -3.86 -3.63 -8.51
N ILE A 19 -2.69 -3.04 -8.25
CA ILE A 19 -2.30 -1.73 -8.77
C ILE A 19 -2.30 -1.71 -10.30
N TYR A 20 -1.80 -2.77 -10.93
CA TYR A 20 -1.79 -2.92 -12.38
C TYR A 20 -3.21 -2.96 -12.96
N CYS A 21 -4.12 -3.72 -12.36
CA CYS A 21 -5.53 -3.76 -12.77
C CYS A 21 -6.22 -2.39 -12.61
N ILE A 22 -5.93 -1.66 -11.53
CA ILE A 22 -6.38 -0.27 -11.36
C ILE A 22 -5.85 0.62 -12.50
N SER A 23 -4.57 0.46 -12.89
CA SER A 23 -3.99 1.18 -14.04
C SER A 23 -4.76 0.93 -15.33
N ILE A 24 -5.11 -0.33 -15.63
CA ILE A 24 -5.90 -0.68 -16.81
C ILE A 24 -7.28 -0.02 -16.75
N ALA A 25 -7.97 -0.11 -15.62
CA ALA A 25 -9.30 0.47 -15.45
C ALA A 25 -9.29 1.99 -15.69
N TYR A 26 -8.28 2.70 -15.19
CA TYR A 26 -8.11 4.13 -15.41
C TYR A 26 -7.70 4.49 -16.83
N ARG A 27 -6.88 3.67 -17.48
CA ARG A 27 -6.51 3.86 -18.90
C ARG A 27 -7.73 3.86 -19.81
N LYS A 28 -8.73 3.03 -19.51
CA LYS A 28 -9.99 2.99 -20.26
C LYS A 28 -10.89 4.21 -19.99
N ARG A 29 -10.85 4.75 -18.77
CA ARG A 29 -11.75 5.82 -18.30
C ARG A 29 -11.28 7.22 -18.70
N TYR A 30 -9.97 7.41 -18.91
CA TYR A 30 -9.39 8.74 -19.09
C TYR A 30 -8.66 8.91 -20.42
N SER A 31 -8.61 10.16 -20.89
CA SER A 31 -7.75 10.55 -22.02
C SER A 31 -6.28 10.27 -21.71
N LEU A 32 -5.46 10.14 -22.76
CA LEU A 32 -4.04 9.78 -22.63
C LEU A 32 -3.29 10.64 -21.59
N THR A 33 -3.54 11.96 -21.60
CA THR A 33 -2.92 12.91 -20.67
C THR A 33 -3.40 12.70 -19.22
N GLY A 34 -4.70 12.45 -19.01
CA GLY A 34 -5.25 12.15 -17.69
C GLY A 34 -4.79 10.80 -17.14
N TYR A 35 -4.61 9.81 -18.02
CA TYR A 35 -4.05 8.51 -17.66
C TYR A 35 -2.58 8.61 -17.23
N LEU A 36 -1.75 9.39 -17.93
CA LEU A 36 -0.34 9.56 -17.57
C LEU A 36 -0.14 10.12 -16.15
N TYR A 37 -1.02 11.04 -15.72
CA TYR A 37 -1.05 11.56 -14.35
C TYR A 37 -1.32 10.44 -13.33
N VAL A 38 -2.37 9.65 -13.54
CA VAL A 38 -2.75 8.56 -12.61
C VAL A 38 -1.72 7.43 -12.64
N LYS A 39 -1.15 7.13 -13.82
CA LYS A 39 -0.10 6.13 -13.97
C LYS A 39 1.10 6.45 -13.09
N GLU A 40 1.49 7.72 -13.00
CA GLU A 40 2.63 8.12 -12.18
C GLU A 40 2.35 7.98 -10.68
N GLN A 41 1.11 8.26 -10.26
CA GLN A 41 0.68 8.00 -8.88
C GLN A 41 0.69 6.52 -8.54
N LEU A 42 0.25 5.66 -9.47
CA LEU A 42 0.28 4.20 -9.31
C LEU A 42 1.71 3.65 -9.28
N ASN A 43 2.63 4.23 -10.05
CA ASN A 43 4.05 3.91 -10.02
C ASN A 43 4.67 4.25 -8.66
N LEU A 44 4.36 5.44 -8.12
CA LEU A 44 4.81 5.87 -6.80
C LEU A 44 4.25 4.95 -5.70
N LEU A 45 2.96 4.60 -5.79
CA LEU A 45 2.29 3.67 -4.88
C LEU A 45 2.90 2.27 -4.93
N SER A 46 3.27 1.80 -6.12
CA SER A 46 3.95 0.50 -6.31
C SER A 46 5.31 0.45 -5.61
N ALA A 47 6.08 1.53 -5.73
CA ALA A 47 7.36 1.66 -5.05
C ALA A 47 7.21 1.65 -3.53
N TYR A 48 6.26 2.44 -2.99
CA TYR A 48 5.95 2.42 -1.56
C TYR A 48 5.53 1.02 -1.12
N CYS A 49 4.60 0.38 -1.82
CA CYS A 49 4.12 -0.96 -1.45
C CYS A 49 5.26 -1.99 -1.41
N THR A 50 6.15 -1.95 -2.41
CA THR A 50 7.28 -2.88 -2.51
C THR A 50 8.25 -2.69 -1.35
N VAL A 51 8.69 -1.44 -1.11
CA VAL A 51 9.70 -1.15 -0.09
C VAL A 51 9.15 -1.37 1.31
N PHE A 52 7.93 -0.89 1.61
CA PHE A 52 7.32 -1.14 2.91
C PHE A 52 7.16 -2.63 3.20
N ALA A 53 6.77 -3.44 2.21
CA ALA A 53 6.63 -4.88 2.41
C ALA A 53 7.99 -5.50 2.77
N ILE A 54 9.04 -5.23 1.98
CA ILE A 54 10.39 -5.73 2.23
C ILE A 54 10.86 -5.33 3.64
N VAL A 55 10.75 -4.06 3.99
CA VAL A 55 11.27 -3.53 5.26
C VAL A 55 10.51 -4.11 6.46
N MET A 56 9.18 -4.22 6.37
CA MET A 56 8.38 -4.78 7.46
C MET A 56 8.63 -6.29 7.63
N TYR A 57 8.74 -7.05 6.54
CA TYR A 57 9.08 -8.48 6.61
C TYR A 57 10.48 -8.70 7.20
N ILE A 58 11.46 -7.85 6.88
CA ILE A 58 12.79 -7.90 7.50
C ILE A 58 12.69 -7.58 9.00
N TYR A 59 11.97 -6.53 9.38
CA TYR A 59 11.81 -6.15 10.77
C TYR A 59 11.24 -7.30 11.60
N TYR A 60 10.12 -7.90 11.19
CA TYR A 60 9.49 -8.97 11.96
C TYR A 60 10.32 -10.25 12.00
N TYR A 61 11.04 -10.55 10.91
CA TYR A 61 12.00 -11.65 10.93
C TYR A 61 13.14 -11.43 11.95
N LEU A 62 13.65 -10.19 12.06
CA LEU A 62 14.66 -9.84 13.05
C LEU A 62 14.08 -9.88 14.47
N GLU A 63 12.85 -9.39 14.68
CA GLU A 63 12.17 -9.43 15.97
C GLU A 63 11.97 -10.88 16.46
N GLU A 64 11.51 -11.78 15.59
CA GLU A 64 11.35 -13.21 15.90
C GLU A 64 12.70 -13.88 16.18
N LYS A 65 13.75 -13.56 15.41
CA LYS A 65 15.05 -14.22 15.58
C LYS A 65 15.80 -13.77 16.82
N PHE A 66 15.73 -12.49 17.16
CA PHE A 66 16.55 -11.90 18.23
C PHE A 66 15.79 -11.68 19.55
N HIS A 67 14.45 -11.81 19.56
CA HIS A 67 13.59 -11.72 20.74
C HIS A 67 14.05 -10.65 21.75
N TYR A 68 14.10 -9.40 21.28
CA TYR A 68 14.47 -8.26 22.13
C TYR A 68 13.47 -8.11 23.28
N ASP A 69 13.95 -8.31 24.51
CA ASP A 69 13.13 -8.38 25.74
C ASP A 69 12.55 -7.00 26.17
N SER A 70 13.01 -5.91 25.53
CA SER A 70 12.56 -4.55 25.82
C SER A 70 11.47 -4.09 24.86
N LYS A 71 10.21 -4.08 25.35
CA LYS A 71 9.03 -3.60 24.60
C LYS A 71 9.19 -2.19 24.02
N TYR A 72 9.89 -1.30 24.72
CA TYR A 72 10.13 0.08 24.25
C TYR A 72 11.14 0.14 23.11
N MET A 73 12.17 -0.71 23.14
CA MET A 73 13.17 -0.78 22.08
C MET A 73 12.57 -1.30 20.77
N ASN A 74 11.66 -2.28 20.82
CA ASN A 74 11.00 -2.80 19.61
C ASN A 74 10.18 -1.71 18.91
N GLY A 75 9.49 -0.87 19.68
CA GLY A 75 8.73 0.27 19.14
C GLY A 75 9.63 1.32 18.48
N ILE A 76 10.75 1.69 19.13
CA ILE A 76 11.72 2.66 18.57
C ILE A 76 12.36 2.11 17.29
N ILE A 77 12.76 0.85 17.29
CA ILE A 77 13.35 0.18 16.12
C ILE A 77 12.32 0.14 14.98
N LEU A 78 11.05 -0.16 15.26
CA LEU A 78 9.99 -0.19 14.25
C LEU A 78 9.78 1.18 13.59
N ILE A 79 9.74 2.25 14.37
CA ILE A 79 9.63 3.62 13.85
C ILE A 79 10.82 3.94 12.93
N LEU A 80 12.03 3.56 13.33
CA LEU A 80 13.23 3.77 12.52
C LEU A 80 13.18 3.00 11.20
N PHE A 81 12.71 1.75 11.21
CA PHE A 81 12.48 0.97 9.99
C PHE A 81 11.44 1.64 9.07
N ILE A 82 10.33 2.14 9.62
CA ILE A 82 9.30 2.86 8.86
C ILE A 82 9.87 4.14 8.22
N LEU A 83 10.68 4.90 8.95
CA LEU A 83 11.35 6.10 8.41
C LEU A 83 12.30 5.75 7.26
N ILE A 84 13.10 4.69 7.43
CA ILE A 84 13.99 4.17 6.38
C ILE A 84 13.18 3.72 5.16
N ALA A 85 12.04 3.04 5.35
CA ALA A 85 11.17 2.63 4.26
C ALA A 85 10.67 3.83 3.45
N GLY A 86 10.27 4.92 4.10
CA GLY A 86 9.85 6.16 3.45
C GLY A 86 10.94 6.74 2.54
N LEU A 87 12.19 6.80 3.03
CA LEU A 87 13.34 7.30 2.26
C LEU A 87 13.71 6.37 1.09
N LEU A 88 13.81 5.06 1.35
CA LEU A 88 14.15 4.05 0.34
C LEU A 88 13.10 3.97 -0.77
N SER A 89 11.83 4.21 -0.45
CA SER A 89 10.75 4.18 -1.43
C SER A 89 10.93 5.24 -2.51
N ARG A 90 11.41 6.43 -2.16
CA ARG A 90 11.72 7.48 -3.14
C ARG A 90 12.83 7.05 -4.09
N VAL A 91 13.90 6.48 -3.55
CA VAL A 91 15.02 5.96 -4.35
C VAL A 91 14.56 4.82 -5.27
N CYS A 92 13.74 3.90 -4.74
CA CYS A 92 13.17 2.79 -5.49
C CYS A 92 12.29 3.30 -6.65
N TYR A 93 11.44 4.29 -6.39
CA TYR A 93 10.61 4.92 -7.40
C TYR A 93 11.46 5.53 -8.51
N GLU A 94 12.43 6.39 -8.18
CA GLU A 94 13.28 7.08 -9.16
C GLU A 94 14.06 6.10 -10.04
N LYS A 95 14.46 4.95 -9.49
CA LYS A 95 15.29 3.97 -10.19
C LYS A 95 14.49 2.97 -11.04
N TYR A 96 13.34 2.50 -10.56
CA TYR A 96 12.63 1.35 -11.16
C TYR A 96 11.24 1.67 -11.71
N PHE A 97 10.57 2.71 -11.19
CA PHE A 97 9.16 2.98 -11.51
C PHE A 97 8.91 4.35 -12.17
N ALA A 98 9.86 5.29 -12.07
CA ALA A 98 9.70 6.63 -12.60
C ALA A 98 9.50 6.62 -14.12
N ASN A 99 8.43 7.29 -14.57
CA ASN A 99 8.18 7.43 -15.99
C ASN A 99 8.85 8.71 -16.50
N ARG A 100 9.98 8.59 -17.19
CA ARG A 100 10.74 9.74 -17.73
C ARG A 100 9.96 10.61 -18.73
N LEU A 101 8.82 10.12 -19.24
CA LEU A 101 7.92 10.85 -20.14
C LEU A 101 6.86 11.68 -19.40
N SER A 102 6.71 11.49 -18.08
CA SER A 102 5.78 12.22 -17.23
C SER A 102 6.38 13.58 -16.83
N LYS A 103 5.64 14.68 -17.05
CA LYS A 103 5.95 16.00 -16.46
C LYS A 103 5.33 16.18 -15.07
N TYR A 104 4.57 15.21 -14.58
CA TYR A 104 3.85 15.32 -13.31
C TYR A 104 4.77 15.02 -12.14
N GLN A 105 4.77 15.92 -11.14
CA GLN A 105 5.38 15.73 -9.85
C GLN A 105 4.29 15.65 -8.79
N ALA A 106 4.26 14.55 -8.03
CA ALA A 106 3.33 14.40 -6.91
C ALA A 106 3.62 15.44 -5.82
N SER A 107 2.58 16.13 -5.36
CA SER A 107 2.63 17.06 -4.23
C SER A 107 2.92 16.33 -2.92
N ASP A 108 3.28 17.07 -1.87
CA ASP A 108 3.53 16.46 -0.55
C ASP A 108 2.26 15.83 0.04
N GLU A 109 1.09 16.41 -0.21
CA GLU A 109 -0.21 15.86 0.20
C GLU A 109 -0.51 14.54 -0.54
N ASP A 110 -0.28 14.49 -1.87
CA ASP A 110 -0.42 13.27 -2.68
C ASP A 110 0.43 12.13 -2.11
N ARG A 111 1.70 12.45 -1.81
CA ARG A 111 2.66 11.48 -1.25
C ARG A 111 2.21 10.98 0.10
N MET A 112 1.69 11.84 0.97
CA MET A 112 1.21 11.46 2.29
C MET A 112 0.03 10.48 2.21
N VAL A 113 -0.92 10.69 1.30
CA VAL A 113 -2.04 9.78 1.08
C VAL A 113 -1.55 8.44 0.53
N LEU A 114 -0.63 8.44 -0.44
CA LEU A 114 -0.10 7.23 -1.05
C LEU A 114 0.75 6.39 -0.07
N ILE A 115 1.58 7.05 0.75
CA ILE A 115 2.35 6.40 1.82
C ILE A 115 1.40 5.76 2.84
N LEU A 116 0.36 6.48 3.26
CA LEU A 116 -0.61 5.97 4.22
C LEU A 116 -1.38 4.76 3.65
N ALA A 117 -1.81 4.84 2.38
CA ALA A 117 -2.48 3.75 1.71
C ALA A 117 -1.59 2.49 1.61
N ALA A 118 -0.33 2.65 1.22
CA ALA A 118 0.64 1.55 1.17
C ALA A 118 0.86 0.93 2.56
N PHE A 119 1.05 1.76 3.59
CA PHE A 119 1.23 1.28 4.95
C PHE A 119 0.02 0.49 5.46
N ILE A 120 -1.20 0.99 5.25
CA ILE A 120 -2.44 0.31 5.63
C ILE A 120 -2.58 -1.02 4.88
N ALA A 121 -2.40 -1.02 3.56
CA ALA A 121 -2.49 -2.23 2.75
C ALA A 121 -1.54 -3.33 3.25
N ILE A 122 -0.27 -2.98 3.50
CA ILE A 122 0.72 -3.95 3.97
C ILE A 122 0.41 -4.41 5.39
N SER A 123 -0.03 -3.50 6.25
CA SER A 123 -0.46 -3.84 7.61
C SER A 123 -1.59 -4.86 7.61
N ILE A 124 -2.58 -4.71 6.73
CA ILE A 124 -3.69 -5.68 6.56
C ILE A 124 -3.15 -7.06 6.16
N ARG A 125 -2.19 -7.13 5.23
CA ARG A 125 -1.56 -8.40 4.82
C ARG A 125 -0.78 -9.06 5.94
N LEU A 126 0.02 -8.28 6.66
CA LEU A 126 0.85 -8.76 7.75
C LEU A 126 0.01 -9.27 8.93
N VAL A 127 -1.09 -8.58 9.24
CA VAL A 127 -2.04 -9.03 10.28
C VAL A 127 -2.75 -10.30 9.86
N ALA A 128 -3.27 -10.36 8.63
CA ALA A 128 -3.96 -11.56 8.12
C ALA A 128 -3.05 -12.79 8.02
N SER A 129 -1.75 -12.56 7.77
CA SER A 129 -0.76 -13.64 7.72
C SER A 129 -0.25 -14.07 9.11
N GLY A 130 -0.80 -13.49 10.19
CA GLY A 130 -0.38 -13.76 11.57
C GLY A 130 1.00 -13.22 11.94
N VAL A 131 1.67 -12.49 11.04
CA VAL A 131 3.01 -11.93 11.27
C VAL A 131 2.96 -10.84 12.33
N VAL A 132 1.85 -10.09 12.40
CA VAL A 132 1.71 -8.91 13.25
C VAL A 132 0.36 -8.93 13.96
N LYS A 133 0.35 -8.55 15.24
CA LYS A 133 -0.90 -8.31 15.95
C LYS A 133 -1.54 -7.01 15.48
N LEU A 134 -2.84 -7.03 15.20
CA LEU A 134 -3.62 -5.86 14.75
C LEU A 134 -3.39 -4.58 15.58
N VAL A 135 -3.13 -4.72 16.89
CA VAL A 135 -2.87 -3.60 17.79
C VAL A 135 -1.67 -2.74 17.36
N VAL A 136 -0.65 -3.33 16.72
CA VAL A 136 0.58 -2.63 16.32
C VAL A 136 0.31 -1.60 15.21
N PRO A 137 -0.23 -1.97 14.04
CA PRO A 137 -0.51 -1.01 12.99
C PRO A 137 -1.60 0.00 13.39
N VAL A 138 -2.62 -0.42 14.16
CA VAL A 138 -3.63 0.50 14.70
C VAL A 138 -2.98 1.59 15.58
N SER A 139 -2.04 1.21 16.45
CA SER A 139 -1.32 2.17 17.30
C SER A 139 -0.46 3.14 16.49
N ILE A 140 0.17 2.69 15.39
CA ILE A 140 0.99 3.56 14.53
C ILE A 140 0.10 4.56 13.78
N VAL A 141 -1.03 4.09 13.24
CA VAL A 141 -2.00 4.96 12.57
C VAL A 141 -2.57 5.98 13.55
N LEU A 142 -2.99 5.55 14.74
CA LEU A 142 -3.49 6.45 15.79
C LEU A 142 -2.42 7.42 16.28
N GLY A 143 -1.18 6.97 16.45
CA GLY A 143 -0.05 7.83 16.82
C GLY A 143 0.20 8.94 15.79
N LYS A 144 0.04 8.66 14.50
CA LYS A 144 0.08 9.67 13.43
C LYS A 144 -1.09 10.66 13.53
N PHE A 145 -2.29 10.19 13.87
CA PHE A 145 -3.45 11.08 14.10
C PHE A 145 -3.32 11.94 15.36
N ILE A 146 -2.58 11.47 16.37
CA ILE A 146 -2.28 12.24 17.59
C ILE A 146 -1.18 13.29 17.32
N TRP A 147 -0.22 13.00 16.44
CA TRP A 147 0.86 13.92 16.07
C TRP A 147 0.50 14.93 14.98
N LEU A 148 -0.42 14.56 14.08
CA LEU A 148 -1.12 15.54 13.26
C LEU A 148 -2.04 16.27 14.21
N ASP A 149 -1.63 17.46 14.66
CA ASP A 149 -2.41 18.40 15.47
C ASP A 149 -3.71 18.72 14.73
N THR A 150 -4.66 17.81 14.80
CA THR A 150 -5.93 17.85 14.09
C THR A 150 -6.88 18.54 15.02
N GLU A 151 -6.75 19.86 15.10
CA GLU A 151 -7.65 20.72 15.87
C GLU A 151 -9.12 20.53 15.43
N SER A 152 -9.36 20.01 14.21
CA SER A 152 -10.71 19.71 13.73
C SER A 152 -10.82 18.61 12.66
N ILE A 153 -11.99 17.97 12.58
CA ILE A 153 -12.44 17.13 11.44
C ILE A 153 -12.40 17.91 10.11
N GLU A 154 -12.46 19.24 10.18
CA GLU A 154 -12.47 20.14 9.05
C GLU A 154 -11.09 20.23 8.37
N ASP A 155 -10.01 20.04 9.12
CA ASP A 155 -8.64 19.98 8.58
C ASP A 155 -8.34 18.64 7.91
N ILE A 156 -8.92 17.54 8.40
CA ILE A 156 -8.95 16.26 7.65
C ILE A 156 -9.73 16.43 6.35
N LYS A 157 -10.86 17.13 6.36
CA LYS A 157 -11.63 17.47 5.16
C LYS A 157 -10.87 18.38 4.19
N LYS A 158 -10.04 19.29 4.69
CA LYS A 158 -9.13 20.12 3.88
C LYS A 158 -7.97 19.32 3.29
N LEU A 159 -7.37 18.40 4.05
CA LEU A 159 -6.38 17.44 3.53
C LEU A 159 -6.97 16.52 2.44
N VAL A 160 -8.28 16.27 2.53
CA VAL A 160 -9.09 15.47 1.60
C VAL A 160 -9.77 16.35 0.53
N LYS A 161 -9.42 17.65 0.44
CA LYS A 161 -10.09 18.55 -0.52
C LYS A 161 -9.95 18.04 -1.95
N THR A 162 -10.99 18.37 -2.70
CA THR A 162 -11.49 17.76 -3.94
C THR A 162 -10.56 17.70 -5.15
N GLU A 163 -9.32 18.17 -5.07
CA GLU A 163 -8.34 18.06 -6.15
C GLU A 163 -7.74 16.64 -6.28
N HIS A 164 -7.83 15.82 -5.23
CA HIS A 164 -7.18 14.49 -5.15
C HIS A 164 -8.14 13.29 -5.22
N LYS A 165 -9.39 13.47 -5.72
CA LYS A 165 -10.42 12.40 -5.76
C LYS A 165 -9.91 11.08 -6.36
N ARG A 166 -9.02 11.14 -7.34
CA ARG A 166 -8.45 9.96 -8.04
C ARG A 166 -7.46 9.19 -7.16
N ILE A 167 -6.67 9.89 -6.36
CA ILE A 167 -5.72 9.29 -5.41
C ILE A 167 -6.48 8.61 -4.30
N ILE A 168 -7.52 9.27 -3.78
CA ILE A 168 -8.38 8.71 -2.75
C ILE A 168 -9.11 7.47 -3.27
N GLU A 169 -9.68 7.52 -4.48
CA GLU A 169 -10.32 6.36 -5.13
C GLU A 169 -9.32 5.21 -5.32
N THR A 170 -8.10 5.50 -5.79
CA THR A 170 -7.02 4.51 -5.93
C THR A 170 -6.65 3.88 -4.59
N ALA A 171 -6.48 4.68 -3.55
CA ALA A 171 -6.15 4.22 -2.20
C ALA A 171 -7.25 3.31 -1.64
N ILE A 172 -8.52 3.71 -1.80
CA ILE A 172 -9.68 2.92 -1.38
C ILE A 172 -9.74 1.59 -2.14
N LEU A 173 -9.59 1.61 -3.46
CA LEU A 173 -9.62 0.40 -4.30
C LEU A 173 -8.51 -0.59 -3.90
N LEU A 174 -7.30 -0.08 -3.60
CA LEU A 174 -6.20 -0.90 -3.12
C LEU A 174 -6.51 -1.50 -1.74
N VAL A 175 -6.86 -0.66 -0.76
CA VAL A 175 -7.11 -1.11 0.62
C VAL A 175 -8.25 -2.13 0.68
N LEU A 176 -9.35 -1.88 -0.04
CA LEU A 176 -10.46 -2.83 -0.13
C LEU A 176 -10.06 -4.13 -0.82
N GLY A 177 -9.29 -4.05 -1.91
CA GLY A 177 -8.80 -5.23 -2.61
C GLY A 177 -7.93 -6.11 -1.72
N VAL A 178 -7.06 -5.48 -0.96
CA VAL A 178 -6.17 -6.16 -0.02
C VAL A 178 -6.94 -6.75 1.17
N LEU A 179 -7.96 -6.05 1.66
CA LEU A 179 -8.83 -6.55 2.72
C LEU A 179 -9.61 -7.78 2.26
N ILE A 180 -10.23 -7.74 1.08
CA ILE A 180 -10.96 -8.88 0.50
C ILE A 180 -10.00 -10.05 0.27
N LEU A 181 -8.83 -9.79 -0.31
CA LEU A 181 -7.79 -10.81 -0.49
C LEU A 181 -7.43 -11.46 0.84
N SER A 182 -7.18 -10.68 1.88
CA SER A 182 -6.85 -11.18 3.20
C SER A 182 -7.96 -12.03 3.82
N ILE A 183 -9.22 -11.62 3.71
CA ILE A 183 -10.37 -12.40 4.21
C ILE A 183 -10.49 -13.72 3.48
N LEU A 184 -10.39 -13.72 2.14
CA LEU A 184 -10.50 -14.94 1.33
C LEU A 184 -9.35 -15.91 1.62
N VAL A 185 -8.14 -15.41 1.76
CA VAL A 185 -6.99 -16.24 2.09
C VAL A 185 -7.17 -16.92 3.44
N ASP A 186 -7.59 -16.16 4.46
CA ASP A 186 -7.78 -16.65 5.82
C ASP A 186 -8.93 -17.66 5.91
N TRP A 187 -10.11 -17.33 5.38
CA TRP A 187 -11.29 -18.20 5.45
C TRP A 187 -11.14 -19.52 4.71
N PHE A 188 -10.42 -19.52 3.59
CA PHE A 188 -10.25 -20.71 2.76
C PHE A 188 -8.91 -21.43 2.99
N ASN A 189 -8.09 -20.98 3.95
CA ASN A 189 -6.72 -21.47 4.18
C ASN A 189 -5.93 -21.61 2.86
N MET A 190 -6.02 -20.59 2.01
CA MET A 190 -5.49 -20.72 0.66
C MET A 190 -3.96 -20.75 0.67
N PRO A 191 -3.34 -21.64 -0.12
CA PRO A 191 -1.90 -21.65 -0.27
C PRO A 191 -1.41 -20.36 -0.93
N ARG A 192 -0.24 -19.89 -0.47
CA ARG A 192 0.24 -18.53 -0.74
C ARG A 192 0.50 -18.22 -2.22
N TYR A 193 0.85 -19.23 -3.01
CA TYR A 193 1.01 -19.07 -4.47
C TYR A 193 -0.31 -18.71 -5.18
N MET A 194 -1.47 -18.89 -4.55
CA MET A 194 -2.78 -18.49 -5.10
C MET A 194 -3.13 -17.02 -4.82
N HIS A 195 -2.41 -16.32 -3.94
CA HIS A 195 -2.72 -14.93 -3.61
C HIS A 195 -2.73 -14.00 -4.85
N PRO A 196 -1.75 -14.09 -5.77
CA PRO A 196 -1.77 -13.28 -6.99
C PRO A 196 -2.98 -13.58 -7.90
N LEU A 197 -3.47 -14.82 -7.90
CA LEU A 197 -4.64 -15.21 -8.70
C LEU A 197 -5.92 -14.58 -8.16
N ILE A 198 -6.09 -14.56 -6.83
CA ILE A 198 -7.24 -13.91 -6.19
C ILE A 198 -7.17 -12.39 -6.40
N ALA A 199 -5.98 -11.81 -6.26
CA ALA A 199 -5.73 -10.40 -6.58
C ALA A 199 -6.10 -10.08 -8.04
N LEU A 200 -5.79 -10.98 -8.97
CA LEU A 200 -6.18 -10.86 -10.37
C LEU A 200 -7.71 -10.93 -10.54
N PHE A 201 -8.41 -11.85 -9.86
CA PHE A 201 -9.87 -11.92 -9.90
C PHE A 201 -10.53 -10.63 -9.41
N TYR A 202 -10.07 -10.09 -8.29
CA TYR A 202 -10.52 -8.78 -7.81
C TYR A 202 -10.22 -7.67 -8.85
N GLY A 203 -9.01 -7.70 -9.42
CA GLY A 203 -8.62 -6.78 -10.49
C GLY A 203 -9.51 -6.85 -11.72
N ILE A 204 -9.94 -8.04 -12.13
CA ILE A 204 -10.89 -8.25 -13.24
C ILE A 204 -12.23 -7.59 -12.91
N ILE A 205 -12.74 -7.72 -11.68
CA ILE A 205 -13.99 -7.07 -11.25
C ILE A 205 -13.88 -5.54 -11.37
N ILE A 206 -12.75 -4.95 -10.97
CA ILE A 206 -12.51 -3.51 -11.13
C ILE A 206 -12.56 -3.12 -12.62
N ILE A 207 -11.89 -3.87 -13.48
CA ILE A 207 -11.81 -3.59 -14.91
C ILE A 207 -13.21 -3.67 -15.56
N LEU A 208 -13.97 -4.73 -15.25
CA LEU A 208 -15.33 -4.92 -15.78
C LEU A 208 -16.29 -3.82 -15.33
N LYS A 209 -16.20 -3.39 -14.07
CA LYS A 209 -17.04 -2.31 -13.54
C LYS A 209 -16.68 -0.93 -14.11
N SER A 210 -15.41 -0.75 -14.52
CA SER A 210 -15.01 0.44 -15.28
C SER A 210 -15.72 0.47 -16.64
N ASP A 211 -15.78 -0.66 -17.35
CA ASP A 211 -16.42 -0.75 -18.68
C ASP A 211 -17.93 -0.44 -18.63
N SER A 212 -18.63 -0.81 -17.55
CA SER A 212 -20.07 -0.50 -17.41
C SER A 212 -20.37 0.99 -17.22
N ASN A 213 -19.40 1.77 -16.75
CA ASN A 213 -19.55 3.20 -16.43
C ASN A 213 -19.09 4.14 -17.56
N VAL A 214 -18.65 3.61 -18.70
CA VAL A 214 -18.21 4.38 -19.90
C VAL A 214 -19.35 4.51 -20.93
N LYS A 215 -20.61 4.31 -20.52
CA LYS A 215 -21.80 4.55 -21.34
C LYS A 215 -22.38 5.94 -21.10
#